data_AF-A0A3S0RD41-F1
#
_entry.id   AF-A0A3S0RD41-F1
#
_cell.length_a   1.000
_cell.length_b   1.000
_cell.length_c   1.000
_cell.angle_alpha   90.00
_cell.angle_beta   90.00
_cell.angle_gamma   90.00
#
_symmetry.space_group_name_H-M   'P 1'
#
loop_
_entity.id
_entity.type
_entity.pdbx_description
1 polymer ?
#
loop_
_entity_poly.entity_id
_entity_poly.type
_entity_poly.pdbx_seq_one_letter_code
_entity_poly.pdbx_strand_id
1 'polypeptide(L)'
;MASYYWQGQQTASGARFNPDGLTAAHRSLPFGTRVRVTNQSNGQSVVVVINDRGPFVGGRVIDLSRGAARAISMTGAGVARVSLQVLN
;
A
#
# COMPACT_ATOMS: atom_id res chain seq x y z
N MET A 1 -4.81 -4.82 8.64
CA MET A 1 -3.53 -5.37 8.11
C MET A 1 -3.24 -4.78 6.73
N ALA A 2 -1.99 -4.73 6.32
CA ALA A 2 -1.59 -4.52 4.92
C ALA A 2 -1.40 -5.86 4.21
N SER A 3 -1.64 -5.90 2.90
CA SER A 3 -1.04 -6.90 2.00
C SER A 3 -0.31 -6.22 0.84
N TYR A 4 0.18 -6.96 -0.14
CA TYR A 4 0.82 -6.37 -1.31
C TYR A 4 0.48 -7.09 -2.61
N TYR A 5 0.62 -6.38 -3.72
CA TYR A 5 0.40 -6.90 -5.06
C TYR A 5 1.53 -6.47 -6.00
N TRP A 6 1.74 -7.28 -7.05
CA TRP A 6 2.78 -7.05 -8.06
C TRP A 6 2.26 -7.29 -9.48
N GLN A 7 1.00 -7.65 -9.62
CA GLN A 7 0.32 -7.87 -10.89
C GLN A 7 -0.75 -6.80 -11.08
N GLY A 8 -0.88 -6.32 -12.30
CA GLY A 8 -1.82 -5.27 -12.67
C GLY A 8 -1.31 -4.52 -13.89
N GLN A 9 -2.23 -4.15 -14.79
CA GLN A 9 -1.90 -3.37 -15.99
C GLN A 9 -2.30 -1.89 -15.83
N GLN A 10 -3.47 -1.65 -15.22
CA GLN A 10 -4.03 -0.32 -14.99
C GLN A 10 -4.64 -0.24 -13.59
N THR A 11 -4.41 0.88 -12.91
CA THR A 11 -4.98 1.16 -11.59
C THR A 11 -6.31 1.91 -11.72
N ALA A 12 -7.12 1.96 -10.66
CA ALA A 12 -8.37 2.70 -10.63
C ALA A 12 -8.23 4.22 -10.80
N SER A 13 -7.02 4.78 -10.65
CA SER A 13 -6.73 6.18 -11.02
C SER A 13 -6.57 6.39 -12.53
N GLY A 14 -6.52 5.32 -13.32
CA GLY A 14 -6.24 5.35 -14.77
C GLY A 14 -4.77 5.24 -15.13
N ALA A 15 -3.85 5.42 -14.16
CA ALA A 15 -2.41 5.28 -14.38
C ALA A 15 -1.98 3.82 -14.52
N ARG A 16 -0.92 3.56 -15.30
CA ARG A 16 -0.27 2.24 -15.37
C ARG A 16 0.30 1.86 -14.01
N PHE A 17 0.11 0.61 -13.63
CA PHE A 17 0.65 0.11 -12.37
C PHE A 17 2.16 -0.12 -12.48
N ASN A 18 2.92 0.43 -11.53
CA ASN A 18 4.34 0.12 -11.34
C ASN A 18 4.50 -0.75 -10.08
N PRO A 19 4.81 -2.05 -10.21
CA PRO A 19 4.94 -2.94 -9.05
C PRO A 19 6.10 -2.57 -8.13
N ASP A 20 7.15 -1.95 -8.65
CA ASP A 20 8.32 -1.54 -7.87
C ASP A 20 8.23 -0.07 -7.41
N GLY A 21 7.10 0.60 -7.65
CA GLY A 21 6.83 1.96 -7.18
C GLY A 21 6.50 2.05 -5.70
N LEU A 22 6.19 3.27 -5.25
CA LEU A 22 5.75 3.59 -3.88
C LEU A 22 4.28 4.04 -3.89
N THR A 23 3.41 3.13 -4.29
CA THR A 23 1.96 3.38 -4.37
C THR A 23 1.18 2.33 -3.59
N ALA A 24 -0.10 2.63 -3.34
CA ALA A 24 -1.00 1.72 -2.65
C ALA A 24 -2.47 1.85 -3.12
N ALA A 25 -3.22 0.79 -2.89
CA ALA A 25 -4.67 0.76 -3.02
C ALA A 25 -5.33 1.02 -1.65
N HIS A 26 -6.32 1.91 -1.62
CA HIS A 26 -7.16 2.15 -0.45
C HIS A 26 -8.63 2.32 -0.88
N ARG A 27 -9.57 1.89 -0.03
CA ARG A 27 -11.01 1.83 -0.37
C ARG A 27 -11.61 3.20 -0.65
N SER A 28 -11.26 4.19 0.15
CA SER A 28 -11.95 5.49 0.17
C SER A 28 -11.06 6.72 0.20
N LEU A 29 -9.73 6.56 0.32
CA LEU A 29 -8.85 7.74 0.33
C LEU A 29 -8.82 8.33 -1.08
N PRO A 30 -8.87 9.67 -1.22
CA PRO A 30 -8.73 10.32 -2.52
C PRO A 30 -7.45 9.86 -3.21
N PHE A 31 -7.51 9.71 -4.54
CA PHE A 31 -6.28 9.48 -5.29
C PHE A 31 -5.33 10.68 -5.11
N GLY A 32 -4.02 10.41 -5.06
CA GLY A 32 -3.00 11.41 -4.75
C GLY A 32 -2.74 11.59 -3.25
N THR A 33 -3.59 11.06 -2.36
CA THR A 33 -3.35 11.11 -0.92
C THR A 33 -2.00 10.46 -0.58
N ARG A 34 -1.16 11.17 0.18
CA ARG A 34 0.10 10.63 0.71
C ARG A 34 -0.17 9.99 2.06
N VAL A 35 0.26 8.75 2.23
CA VAL A 35 0.08 7.99 3.47
C VAL A 35 1.41 7.44 3.93
N ARG A 36 1.81 7.76 5.17
CA ARG A 36 2.87 7.01 5.85
C ARG A 36 2.30 5.71 6.37
N VAL A 37 2.90 4.60 5.96
CA VAL A 37 2.57 3.24 6.38
C VAL A 37 3.71 2.75 7.23
N THR A 38 3.43 2.37 8.49
CA THR A 38 4.43 1.85 9.41
C THR A 38 4.12 0.40 9.73
N ASN A 39 5.07 -0.50 9.50
CA ASN A 39 4.97 -1.89 9.94
C ASN A 39 5.20 -1.97 11.45
N GLN A 40 4.19 -2.44 12.18
CA GLN A 40 4.19 -2.45 13.64
C GLN A 40 5.16 -3.48 14.23
N SER A 41 5.59 -4.50 13.48
CA SER A 41 6.50 -5.52 14.00
C SER A 41 7.96 -5.09 14.03
N ASN A 42 8.35 -4.12 13.18
CA ASN A 42 9.75 -3.71 13.02
C ASN A 42 9.95 -2.19 13.05
N GLY A 43 8.88 -1.39 13.13
CA GLY A 43 8.93 0.07 13.15
C GLY A 43 9.31 0.73 11.82
N GLN A 44 9.60 -0.03 10.76
CA GLN A 44 9.93 0.52 9.46
C GLN A 44 8.72 1.19 8.82
N SER A 45 8.94 2.29 8.10
CA SER A 45 7.86 3.02 7.45
C SER A 45 8.21 3.47 6.04
N VAL A 46 7.17 3.65 5.23
CA VAL A 46 7.27 4.14 3.86
C VAL A 46 6.12 5.11 3.60
N VAL A 47 6.37 6.15 2.79
CA VAL A 47 5.30 7.02 2.28
C VAL A 47 4.87 6.52 0.92
N VAL A 48 3.57 6.29 0.75
CA VAL A 48 2.96 5.87 -0.51
C VAL A 48 1.95 6.90 -1.00
N VAL A 49 1.71 6.89 -2.30
CA VAL A 49 0.61 7.63 -2.93
C VAL A 49 -0.54 6.68 -3.22
N ILE A 50 -1.76 7.05 -2.83
CA ILE A 50 -2.96 6.29 -3.16
C ILE A 50 -3.27 6.48 -4.64
N ASN A 51 -3.25 5.41 -5.43
CA ASN A 51 -3.55 5.44 -6.86
C ASN A 51 -4.51 4.32 -7.31
N ASP A 52 -4.95 3.47 -6.38
CA ASP A 52 -5.81 2.35 -6.71
C ASP A 52 -6.88 2.07 -5.63
N ARG A 53 -7.79 1.13 -5.92
CA ARG A 53 -8.92 0.75 -5.06
C ARG A 53 -8.81 -0.68 -4.57
N GLY A 54 -9.39 -0.91 -3.39
CA GLY A 54 -9.21 -2.11 -2.58
C GLY A 54 -8.51 -1.78 -1.27
N PRO A 55 -8.06 -2.78 -0.49
CA PRO A 55 -8.36 -4.20 -0.63
C PRO A 55 -9.86 -4.50 -0.50
N PHE A 56 -10.37 -5.50 -1.20
CA PHE A 56 -11.76 -6.00 -1.00
C PHE A 56 -11.84 -7.20 -0.04
N VAL A 57 -10.70 -7.60 0.52
CA VAL A 57 -10.59 -8.67 1.52
C VAL A 57 -10.79 -8.09 2.92
N GLY A 58 -11.63 -8.75 3.73
CA GLY A 58 -11.87 -8.38 5.13
C GLY A 58 -10.58 -8.34 5.97
N GLY A 59 -10.52 -7.43 6.95
CA GLY A 59 -9.36 -7.27 7.84
C GLY A 59 -8.12 -6.59 7.22
N ARG A 60 -8.10 -6.38 5.89
CA ARG A 60 -7.06 -5.60 5.21
C ARG A 60 -7.53 -4.16 5.04
N VAL A 61 -6.63 -3.20 5.25
CA VAL A 61 -6.92 -1.76 5.19
C VAL A 61 -6.21 -1.07 4.03
N ILE A 62 -5.09 -1.62 3.58
CA ILE A 62 -4.29 -1.07 2.48
C ILE A 62 -3.60 -2.21 1.75
N ASP A 63 -3.47 -2.11 0.42
CA ASP A 63 -2.62 -3.00 -0.37
C ASP A 63 -1.47 -2.21 -0.97
N LEU A 64 -0.25 -2.60 -0.64
CA LEU A 64 0.96 -1.94 -1.10
C LEU A 64 1.38 -2.48 -2.47
N SER A 65 1.99 -1.64 -3.28
CA SER A 65 2.89 -2.12 -4.33
C SER A 65 4.03 -2.96 -3.71
N ARG A 66 4.59 -3.88 -4.49
CA ARG A 66 5.73 -4.70 -4.06
C ARG A 66 6.92 -3.85 -3.62
N GLY A 67 7.19 -2.73 -4.28
CA GLY A 67 8.22 -1.76 -3.89
C GLY A 67 7.99 -1.23 -2.47
N ALA A 68 6.79 -0.72 -2.17
CA ALA A 68 6.44 -0.25 -0.83
C ALA A 68 6.46 -1.37 0.23
N ALA A 69 6.03 -2.58 -0.12
CA ALA A 69 6.08 -3.73 0.79
C ALA A 69 7.51 -4.15 1.15
N ARG A 70 8.44 -4.08 0.19
CA ARG A 70 9.87 -4.32 0.46
C ARG A 70 10.44 -3.26 1.40
N ALA A 71 10.06 -1.99 1.23
CA ALA A 71 10.56 -0.88 2.04
C ALA A 71 10.24 -1.01 3.55
N ILE A 72 9.17 -1.74 3.91
CA ILE A 72 8.81 -2.02 5.31
C ILE A 72 9.05 -3.48 5.72
N SER A 73 9.85 -4.20 4.93
CA SER A 73 10.25 -5.60 5.12
C SER A 73 9.08 -6.56 5.38
N MET A 74 7.96 -6.39 4.68
CA MET A 74 6.79 -7.27 4.87
C MET A 74 6.62 -8.35 3.80
N THR A 75 7.45 -8.37 2.74
CA THR A 75 7.27 -9.29 1.61
C THR A 75 7.39 -10.76 2.00
N GLY A 76 8.29 -11.10 2.93
CA GLY A 76 8.46 -12.49 3.39
C GLY A 76 7.24 -13.03 4.15
N ALA A 77 6.53 -12.16 4.87
CA ALA A 77 5.32 -12.53 5.63
C ALA A 77 4.04 -12.50 4.78
N GLY A 78 4.04 -11.84 3.62
CA GLY A 78 2.85 -11.64 2.79
C GLY A 78 1.91 -10.54 3.29
N VAL A 79 1.69 -10.49 4.60
CA VAL A 79 0.82 -9.52 5.29
C VAL A 79 1.51 -8.95 6.53
N ALA A 80 1.11 -7.75 6.94
CA ALA A 80 1.64 -7.10 8.15
C ALA A 80 0.55 -6.33 8.89
N ARG A 81 0.68 -6.20 10.22
CA ARG A 81 -0.07 -5.18 10.95
C ARG A 81 0.62 -3.84 10.72
N VAL A 82 -0.16 -2.83 10.33
CA VAL A 82 0.36 -1.51 9.99
C VAL A 82 -0.48 -0.42 10.65
N SER A 83 0.16 0.70 10.97
CA SER A 83 -0.53 1.98 11.19
C SER A 83 -0.46 2.82 9.92
N LEU A 84 -1.50 3.62 9.69
CA LEU A 84 -1.60 4.55 8.56
C LEU A 84 -1.68 5.98 9.11
N GLN A 85 -0.91 6.89 8.53
CA GLN A 85 -0.99 8.31 8.80
C GLN A 85 -1.11 9.07 7.47
N VAL A 86 -2.24 9.76 7.27
CA VAL A 86 -2.40 10.68 6.15
C VAL A 86 -1.47 11.88 6.39
N LEU A 87 -0.76 12.29 5.34
CA LEU A 87 0.13 13.44 5.35
C LEU A 87 -0.57 14.62 4.67
N ASN A 88 -0.56 15.78 5.33
CA ASN A 88 -1.07 17.04 4.81
C ASN A 88 0.02 17.79 4.05
#